data_AF-A0A5J4KYM5-F1
#
_entry.id   AF-A0A5J4KYM5-F1
#
_cell.length_a   1.000
_cell.length_b   1.000
_cell.length_c   1.000
_cell.angle_alpha   90.00
_cell.angle_beta   90.00
_cell.angle_gamma   90.00
#
_symmetry.space_group_name_H-M   'P 1'
#
loop_
_entity.id
_entity.type
_entity.pdbx_description
1 polymer ?
#
loop_
_entity_poly.entity_id
_entity_poly.type
_entity_poly.pdbx_seq_one_letter_code
_entity_poly.pdbx_strand_id
1 'polypeptide(L)'
;MGKGQLFYSLGKDHNIDSTFILAIAMHDSELGKTTHANQTHSLAPLGCYQGVHCVNHYAAYNNWEAGIRDLYIIFEYYIYTLHKTTVDTIVPTFAGPLANTSAKQQAYVVFVKQVMDRWRSGQVLAD
;
A
#
# COMPACT_ATOMS: atom_id res chain seq x y z
N MET A 1 0.96 5.59 -18.66
CA MET A 1 0.16 6.72 -18.11
C MET A 1 0.15 6.62 -16.59
N GLY A 2 0.32 7.74 -15.89
CA GLY A 2 0.24 7.78 -14.42
C GLY A 2 -1.18 7.47 -13.91
N LYS A 3 -1.28 6.87 -12.72
CA LYS A 3 -2.55 6.45 -12.08
C LYS A 3 -3.06 7.43 -11.02
N GLY A 4 -2.50 8.63 -10.91
CA GLY A 4 -2.79 9.57 -9.82
C GLY A 4 -4.29 9.86 -9.63
N GLN A 5 -5.05 10.02 -10.72
CA GLN A 5 -6.49 10.24 -10.65
C GLN A 5 -7.25 9.06 -10.02
N LEU A 6 -6.80 7.82 -10.26
CA LEU A 6 -7.38 6.62 -9.66
C LEU A 6 -7.13 6.57 -8.16
N PHE A 7 -5.91 6.90 -7.71
CA PHE A 7 -5.63 6.99 -6.28
C PHE A 7 -6.53 8.04 -5.62
N TYR A 8 -6.64 9.23 -6.21
CA TYR A 8 -7.48 10.29 -5.68
C TYR A 8 -8.96 9.92 -5.64
N SER A 9 -9.51 9.27 -6.68
CA SER A 9 -10.91 8.85 -6.68
C SER A 9 -11.17 7.79 -5.61
N LEU A 10 -10.34 6.75 -5.54
CA LEU A 10 -10.49 5.69 -4.54
C LEU A 10 -10.30 6.22 -3.12
N GLY A 11 -9.40 7.17 -2.90
CA GLY A 11 -9.23 7.81 -1.59
C GLY A 11 -10.50 8.48 -1.10
N LYS A 12 -11.24 9.14 -2.00
CA LYS A 12 -12.55 9.70 -1.66
C LYS A 12 -13.59 8.60 -1.45
N ASP A 13 -13.67 7.63 -2.35
CA ASP A 13 -14.71 6.60 -2.33
C ASP A 13 -14.63 5.71 -1.08
N HIS A 14 -13.42 5.37 -0.63
CA HIS A 14 -13.19 4.55 0.57
C HIS A 14 -12.97 5.39 1.84
N ASN A 15 -12.92 6.73 1.72
CA ASN A 15 -12.53 7.67 2.78
C ASN A 15 -11.18 7.28 3.42
N ILE A 16 -10.18 7.05 2.57
CA ILE A 16 -8.80 6.71 2.94
C ILE A 16 -7.85 7.74 2.33
N ASP A 17 -6.92 8.27 3.12
CA ASP A 17 -5.93 9.22 2.61
C ASP A 17 -5.03 8.55 1.55
N SER A 18 -5.13 9.00 0.30
CA SER A 18 -4.33 8.46 -0.80
C SER A 18 -2.82 8.60 -0.58
N THR A 19 -2.36 9.57 0.22
CA THR A 19 -0.93 9.71 0.55
C THR A 19 -0.43 8.54 1.40
N PHE A 20 -1.29 7.95 2.24
CA PHE A 20 -0.96 6.74 2.98
C PHE A 20 -0.75 5.56 2.03
N ILE A 21 -1.69 5.32 1.10
CA ILE A 21 -1.60 4.21 0.14
C ILE A 21 -0.39 4.37 -0.78
N LEU A 22 -0.13 5.60 -1.25
CA LEU A 22 1.04 5.89 -2.07
C LEU A 22 2.35 5.70 -1.29
N ALA A 23 2.38 5.99 0.02
CA ALA A 23 3.56 5.76 0.85
C ALA A 23 3.85 4.27 1.05
N ILE A 24 2.80 3.44 1.22
CA ILE A 24 2.91 1.98 1.21
C ILE A 24 3.47 1.50 -0.13
N ALA A 25 2.89 1.95 -1.24
CA ALA A 25 3.35 1.58 -2.58
C ALA A 25 4.80 1.99 -2.83
N MET A 26 5.22 3.15 -2.32
CA MET A 26 6.60 3.63 -2.42
C MET A 26 7.57 2.73 -1.63
N HIS A 27 7.20 2.33 -0.41
CA HIS A 27 8.02 1.45 0.42
C HIS A 27 8.15 0.05 -0.18
N ASP A 28 7.04 -0.54 -0.60
CA ASP A 28 6.97 -1.97 -0.91
C ASP A 28 7.26 -2.30 -2.38
N SER A 29 7.09 -1.33 -3.29
CA SER A 29 7.20 -1.58 -4.72
C SER A 29 7.91 -0.50 -5.51
N GLU A 30 8.48 0.53 -4.86
CA GLU A 30 9.01 1.71 -5.54
C GLU A 30 7.99 2.30 -6.52
N LEU A 31 6.72 2.37 -6.10
CA LEU A 31 5.59 2.78 -6.94
C LEU A 31 5.40 1.89 -8.18
N GLY A 32 5.60 0.57 -8.02
CA GLY A 32 5.44 -0.43 -9.06
C GLY A 32 6.69 -0.70 -9.92
N LYS A 33 7.85 -0.11 -9.58
CA LYS A 33 9.10 -0.31 -10.33
C LYS A 33 9.78 -1.65 -10.00
N THR A 34 9.47 -2.29 -8.88
CA THR A 34 10.07 -3.60 -8.54
C THR A 34 9.64 -4.70 -9.51
N THR A 35 10.51 -5.70 -9.70
CA THR A 35 10.21 -6.87 -10.54
C THR A 35 8.95 -7.60 -10.09
N HIS A 36 8.77 -7.76 -8.77
CA HIS A 36 7.61 -8.44 -8.22
C HIS A 36 6.31 -7.69 -8.55
N ALA A 37 6.28 -6.37 -8.35
CA ALA A 37 5.11 -5.56 -8.65
C ALA A 37 4.75 -5.60 -10.14
N ASN A 38 5.74 -5.59 -11.05
CA ASN A 38 5.50 -5.74 -12.49
C ASN A 38 4.92 -7.11 -12.87
N GLN A 39 5.30 -8.18 -12.16
CA GLN A 39 4.79 -9.53 -12.42
C GLN A 39 3.37 -9.72 -11.90
N THR A 40 3.02 -9.10 -10.77
CA THR A 40 1.73 -9.31 -10.09
C THR A 40 0.73 -8.18 -10.32
N HIS A 41 1.16 -7.04 -10.86
CA HIS A 41 0.41 -5.78 -10.85
C HIS A 41 -0.07 -5.37 -9.44
N SER A 42 0.66 -5.75 -8.39
CA SER A 42 0.39 -5.39 -7.01
C SER A 42 1.41 -4.38 -6.50
N LEU A 43 0.95 -3.35 -5.78
CA LEU A 43 1.82 -2.33 -5.18
C LEU A 43 2.30 -2.67 -3.77
N ALA A 44 1.78 -3.76 -3.21
CA ALA A 44 2.21 -4.31 -1.94
C ALA A 44 2.20 -5.84 -2.00
N PRO A 45 3.00 -6.53 -1.18
CA PRO A 45 3.10 -7.99 -1.16
C PRO A 45 1.90 -8.60 -0.41
N LEU A 46 0.72 -8.48 -1.03
CA LEU A 46 -0.53 -9.01 -0.50
C LEU A 46 -0.53 -10.54 -0.58
N GLY A 47 -0.78 -11.20 0.54
CA GLY A 47 -0.88 -12.67 0.58
C GLY A 47 -2.05 -13.18 -0.28
N CYS A 48 -1.91 -14.38 -0.82
CA CYS A 48 -2.97 -15.05 -1.55
C CYS A 48 -4.22 -15.26 -0.67
N TYR A 49 -5.41 -15.00 -1.23
CA TYR A 49 -6.69 -15.22 -0.56
C TYR A 49 -7.70 -15.89 -1.50
N GLN A 50 -8.83 -16.35 -0.96
CA GLN A 50 -9.80 -17.11 -1.74
C GLN A 50 -10.36 -16.28 -2.90
N GLY A 51 -10.24 -16.81 -4.12
CA GLY A 51 -10.81 -16.19 -5.33
C GLY A 51 -9.87 -15.24 -6.09
N VAL A 52 -8.68 -14.95 -5.58
CA VAL A 52 -7.66 -14.17 -6.31
C VAL A 52 -6.68 -15.10 -7.06
N HIS A 53 -6.23 -14.68 -8.23
CA HIS A 53 -5.11 -15.35 -8.89
C HIS A 53 -3.83 -15.08 -8.10
N CYS A 54 -2.94 -16.08 -7.99
CA CYS A 54 -1.74 -15.95 -7.18
C CYS A 54 -0.49 -16.39 -7.93
N VAL A 55 0.58 -15.61 -7.76
CA VAL A 55 1.93 -15.87 -8.26
C VAL A 55 2.86 -15.92 -7.06
N ASN A 56 3.55 -17.05 -6.86
CA ASN A 56 4.49 -17.25 -5.75
C ASN A 56 3.91 -16.90 -4.37
N HIS A 57 2.67 -17.33 -4.08
CA HIS A 57 1.92 -17.06 -2.84
C HIS A 57 1.44 -15.61 -2.64
N TYR A 58 1.65 -14.72 -3.60
CA TYR A 58 1.14 -13.34 -3.56
C TYR A 58 -0.02 -13.17 -4.53
N ALA A 59 -0.98 -12.32 -4.15
CA ALA A 59 -2.08 -11.94 -5.01
C ALA A 59 -1.55 -11.24 -6.28
N ALA A 60 -2.10 -11.62 -7.43
CA ALA A 60 -1.74 -11.11 -8.73
C ALA A 60 -2.99 -10.73 -9.52
N TYR A 61 -2.88 -9.64 -10.28
CA TYR A 61 -4.00 -8.98 -10.93
C TYR A 61 -3.77 -8.85 -12.44
N ASN A 62 -4.87 -8.78 -13.19
CA ASN A 62 -4.83 -8.63 -14.65
C ASN A 62 -4.24 -7.28 -15.10
N ASN A 63 -4.34 -6.25 -14.25
CA ASN A 63 -3.82 -4.91 -14.51
C ASN A 63 -3.60 -4.14 -13.20
N TRP A 64 -2.87 -3.03 -13.30
CA TRP A 64 -2.58 -2.14 -12.18
C TRP A 64 -3.83 -1.58 -11.51
N GLU A 65 -4.88 -1.27 -12.27
CA GLU A 65 -6.12 -0.72 -11.72
C GLU A 65 -6.84 -1.70 -10.79
N ALA A 66 -6.79 -3.00 -11.10
CA ALA A 66 -7.34 -4.04 -10.24
C ALA A 66 -6.53 -4.17 -8.94
N GLY A 67 -5.19 -4.21 -9.02
CA GLY A 67 -4.35 -4.29 -7.82
C GLY A 67 -4.42 -3.04 -6.94
N ILE A 68 -4.52 -1.85 -7.53
CA ILE A 68 -4.72 -0.60 -6.78
C ILE A 68 -6.07 -0.63 -6.04
N ARG A 69 -7.16 -1.04 -6.70
CA ARG A 69 -8.48 -1.15 -6.05
C ARG A 69 -8.44 -2.14 -4.89
N ASP A 70 -7.83 -3.30 -5.10
CA ASP A 70 -7.76 -4.30 -4.05
C ASP A 70 -6.95 -3.83 -2.84
N LEU A 71 -5.87 -3.05 -3.08
CA LEU A 71 -5.12 -2.44 -1.99
C LEU A 71 -5.99 -1.50 -1.13
N TYR A 72 -6.89 -0.72 -1.74
CA TYR A 72 -7.85 0.10 -0.99
C TYR A 72 -8.84 -0.76 -0.19
N ILE A 73 -9.37 -1.83 -0.77
CA ILE A 73 -10.28 -2.78 -0.08
C ILE A 73 -9.58 -3.42 1.13
N ILE A 74 -8.30 -3.80 0.99
CA ILE A 74 -7.52 -4.33 2.10
C ILE A 74 -7.40 -3.28 3.19
N PHE A 75 -7.02 -2.03 2.90
CA PHE A 75 -6.90 -1.02 3.94
C PHE A 75 -8.25 -0.58 4.54
N GLU A 76 -9.35 -0.66 3.77
CA GLU A 76 -10.70 -0.52 4.28
C GLU A 76 -10.99 -1.57 5.36
N TYR A 77 -10.64 -2.83 5.12
CA TYR A 77 -10.76 -3.89 6.13
C TYR A 77 -9.94 -3.60 7.40
N TYR A 78 -8.70 -3.11 7.27
CA TYR A 78 -7.90 -2.73 8.44
C TYR A 78 -8.54 -1.61 9.25
N ILE A 79 -9.09 -0.61 8.58
CA ILE A 79 -9.64 0.59 9.22
C ILE A 79 -11.02 0.31 9.83
N TYR A 80 -11.94 -0.25 9.07
CA TYR A 80 -13.34 -0.35 9.47
C TYR A 80 -13.68 -1.67 10.15
N THR A 81 -12.97 -2.76 9.84
CA THR A 81 -13.20 -4.07 10.46
C THR A 81 -12.25 -4.33 11.63
N LEU A 82 -10.95 -4.04 11.46
CA LEU A 82 -9.96 -4.23 12.53
C LEU A 82 -9.80 -3.01 13.44
N HIS A 83 -10.48 -1.89 13.14
CA HIS A 83 -10.43 -0.64 13.90
C HIS A 83 -9.01 -0.07 14.08
N LYS A 84 -8.13 -0.30 13.10
CA LYS A 84 -6.77 0.26 13.05
C LYS A 84 -6.80 1.53 12.23
N THR A 85 -6.80 2.68 12.89
CA THR A 85 -7.05 3.99 12.25
C THR A 85 -5.81 4.87 12.13
N THR A 86 -4.64 4.38 12.57
CA THR A 86 -3.38 5.14 12.54
C THR A 86 -2.27 4.34 11.86
N VAL A 87 -1.28 5.04 11.30
CA VAL A 87 -0.10 4.39 10.70
C VAL A 87 0.58 3.45 11.71
N ASP A 88 0.70 3.88 12.97
CA ASP A 88 1.33 3.09 14.05
C ASP A 88 0.57 1.80 14.39
N THR A 89 -0.73 1.71 14.09
CA THR A 89 -1.54 0.52 14.39
C THR A 89 -1.76 -0.36 13.15
N ILE A 90 -1.83 0.24 11.96
CA ILE A 90 -1.99 -0.47 10.69
C ILE A 90 -0.68 -1.14 10.28
N VAL A 91 0.41 -0.37 10.15
CA VAL A 91 1.66 -0.84 9.52
C VAL A 91 2.25 -2.06 10.23
N PRO A 92 2.36 -2.13 11.58
CA PRO A 92 2.91 -3.32 12.23
C PRO A 92 2.10 -4.59 12.00
N THR A 93 0.79 -4.47 11.74
CA THR A 93 -0.07 -5.62 11.42
C THR A 93 0.02 -5.98 9.94
N PHE A 94 0.04 -4.98 9.07
CA PHE A 94 0.12 -5.14 7.62
C PHE A 94 1.46 -5.68 7.12
N ALA A 95 2.57 -5.13 7.63
CA ALA A 95 3.91 -5.45 7.17
C ALA A 95 4.32 -6.92 7.41
N GLY A 96 3.59 -7.62 8.29
CA GLY A 96 3.69 -9.06 8.47
C GLY A 96 5.14 -9.56 8.61
N PRO A 97 5.52 -10.66 7.92
CA PRO A 97 6.86 -11.23 7.98
C PRO A 97 7.97 -10.32 7.42
N LEU A 98 7.66 -9.35 6.57
CA LEU A 98 8.67 -8.47 5.96
C LEU A 98 9.25 -7.48 6.97
N ALA A 99 8.45 -7.10 7.97
CA ALA A 99 8.91 -6.38 9.15
C ALA A 99 8.88 -7.28 10.40
N ASN A 100 9.66 -8.36 10.38
CA ASN A 100 9.70 -9.38 11.44
C ASN A 100 10.37 -8.96 12.76
N THR A 101 10.81 -7.71 12.90
CA THR A 101 11.39 -7.19 14.15
C THR A 101 10.80 -5.82 14.46
N SER A 102 10.74 -5.45 15.74
CA SER A 102 10.23 -4.14 16.16
C SER A 102 11.00 -2.97 15.53
N ALA A 103 12.31 -3.12 15.30
CA ALA A 103 13.12 -2.11 14.62
C ALA A 103 12.69 -1.92 13.15
N LYS A 104 12.42 -3.01 12.42
CA LYS A 104 11.93 -2.93 11.03
C LYS A 104 10.51 -2.36 10.96
N GLN A 105 9.63 -2.74 11.89
CA GLN A 105 8.28 -2.18 11.96
C GLN A 105 8.32 -0.68 12.22
N GLN A 106 9.16 -0.23 13.16
CA GLN A 106 9.33 1.19 13.44
C GLN A 106 9.91 1.95 12.24
N ALA A 107 10.89 1.37 11.53
CA ALA A 107 11.45 1.97 10.32
C ALA A 107 10.38 2.15 9.24
N TYR A 108 9.50 1.16 9.04
CA TYR A 108 8.39 1.26 8.09
C TYR A 108 7.39 2.36 8.51
N VAL A 109 6.97 2.38 9.78
CA VAL A 109 6.08 3.44 10.30
C VAL A 109 6.68 4.84 10.07
N VAL A 110 7.97 5.02 10.37
CA VAL A 110 8.67 6.29 10.18
C VAL A 110 8.72 6.67 8.71
N PHE A 111 9.06 5.73 7.83
CA PHE A 111 9.08 5.97 6.38
C PHE A 111 7.72 6.45 5.88
N VAL A 112 6.63 5.75 6.22
CA VAL A 112 5.28 6.11 5.78
C VAL A 112 4.90 7.51 6.24
N LYS A 113 5.12 7.83 7.52
CA LYS A 113 4.84 9.17 8.06
C LYS A 113 5.63 10.27 7.34
N GLN A 114 6.93 10.04 7.13
CA GLN A 114 7.79 11.01 6.44
C GLN A 114 7.34 11.27 5.00
N VAL A 115 6.97 10.23 4.25
CA VAL A 115 6.46 10.38 2.88
C VAL A 115 5.13 11.14 2.87
N MET A 116 4.20 10.79 3.76
CA MET A 116 2.92 11.49 3.90
C MET A 116 3.11 12.98 4.23
N ASP A 117 3.97 13.30 5.19
CA ASP A 117 4.22 14.69 5.61
C ASP A 117 4.86 15.52 4.48
N ARG A 118 5.76 14.94 3.69
CA ARG A 118 6.35 15.59 2.52
C ARG A 118 5.31 15.91 1.45
N TRP A 119 4.46 14.96 1.08
CA TRP A 119 3.42 15.22 0.07
C TRP A 119 2.36 16.20 0.56
N ARG A 120 1.95 16.12 1.83
CA ARG A 120 1.00 17.07 2.42
C ARG A 120 1.55 18.50 2.50
N SER A 121 2.87 18.66 2.63
CA SER A 121 3.55 19.96 2.56
C SER A 121 3.84 20.44 1.13
N GLY A 122 3.36 19.71 0.10
CA GLY A 122 3.54 20.07 -1.31
C GLY A 122 4.94 19.76 -1.87
N GLN A 123 5.76 19.00 -1.15
CA GLN A 123 7.07 18.58 -1.62
C GLN A 123 6.94 17.36 -2.53
N VAL A 124 7.35 17.50 -3.79
CA VAL A 124 7.44 16.36 -4.73
C VAL A 124 8.77 15.64 -4.47
N LEU A 125 8.72 14.31 -4.30
CA LEU A 125 9.91 13.48 -4.20
C LEU A 125 10.56 13.42 -5.59
N ALA A 126 11.75 13.99 -5.74
CA ALA A 126 12.52 13.85 -6.98
C ALA A 126 13.02 12.40 -7.08
N ASP A 127 12.85 11.82 -8.28
CA ASP A 127 13.37 10.49 -8.66
C ASP A 127 14.91 10.45 -8.67
#